data_AF-A0A419EFY1-F1
#
_entry.id   AF-A0A419EFY1-F1
#
_cell.length_a   1.000
_cell.length_b   1.000
_cell.length_c   1.000
_cell.angle_alpha   90.00
_cell.angle_beta   90.00
_cell.angle_gamma   90.00
#
_symmetry.space_group_name_H-M   'P 1'
#
loop_
_entity.id
_entity.type
_entity.pdbx_description
1 polymer ?
#
loop_
_entity_poly.entity_id
_entity_poly.type
_entity_poly.pdbx_seq_one_letter_code
_entity_poly.pdbx_strand_id
1 'polypeptide(L)'
;MAKKREIKEYSTDPAAQQMLIRAESLGIGTAFSRADDMAPCNIGDKGMCCKNCGMGPCRLTKNGDVGICGATLDTIQARNLTRAIAAGAAAHSDHGRGMAMTLKAAANGKAEGYYIRDVAKLRTIAALYDIPIEGRSPEEIANELADLYLAQFGQQEGRVILTKRAPAKRQKRWEETGVIPRGVDREIVECLHRTHIGDDQDATHILQHAVRTSIGDGWGGSLLATDISDILFGTPAPILGQANLGVLKEDYVNVVVHGHEPTLSEMIVAASQMPDIIEYAKAAGAKGVSLSGICCTANEILMRQGVPAAGNFLQQELAILTGAVEAMVVDVQCIMQALVGLAANFHTKIITTSPKVKLKGATHIEFEEEHALTIAKNILKAAIDNYKNRGKIEIPDVREDLIPGFSHEYINYMLGGSYRASFRPLNDAIMSGRIRGVAAIVGCNNPRGQHDYLHTHVARELLKKDVLIVETGCGAIAAAKQ
;
A
#
# COMPACT_ATOMS: atom_id res chain seq x y z
N MET A 1 -33.53 8.35 -12.77
CA MET A 1 -32.30 7.53 -12.66
C MET A 1 -31.19 8.28 -13.36
N ALA A 2 -29.99 8.34 -12.78
CA ALA A 2 -28.85 8.92 -13.49
C ALA A 2 -28.61 8.14 -14.80
N LYS A 3 -28.15 8.83 -15.85
CA LYS A 3 -27.76 8.16 -17.10
C LYS A 3 -26.66 7.14 -16.77
N LYS A 4 -26.85 5.87 -17.16
CA LYS A 4 -25.82 4.84 -17.04
C LYS A 4 -24.58 5.30 -17.81
N ARG A 5 -23.40 5.24 -17.18
CA ARG A 5 -22.12 5.57 -17.82
C ARG A 5 -21.84 4.58 -18.95
N GLU A 6 -21.30 5.07 -20.06
CA GLU A 6 -20.72 4.23 -21.10
C GLU A 6 -19.44 3.57 -20.57
N ILE A 7 -19.06 2.42 -21.11
CA ILE A 7 -17.88 1.64 -20.65
C ILE A 7 -16.60 2.50 -20.58
N LYS A 8 -16.37 3.35 -21.58
CA LYS A 8 -15.23 4.28 -21.63
C LYS A 8 -15.24 5.35 -20.53
N GLU A 9 -16.40 5.67 -19.96
CA GLU A 9 -16.54 6.64 -18.87
C GLU A 9 -16.20 6.03 -17.51
N TYR A 10 -16.18 4.70 -17.38
CA TYR A 10 -15.73 4.02 -16.18
C TYR A 10 -14.21 3.97 -16.06
N SER A 11 -13.49 3.74 -17.16
CA SER A 11 -12.04 3.51 -17.13
C SER A 11 -11.35 3.94 -18.41
N THR A 12 -10.14 4.47 -18.30
CA THR A 12 -9.23 4.67 -19.45
C THR A 12 -8.49 3.40 -19.85
N ASP A 13 -8.35 2.43 -18.95
CA ASP A 13 -7.68 1.15 -19.17
C ASP A 13 -8.56 0.18 -19.99
N PRO A 14 -8.11 -0.27 -21.19
CA PRO A 14 -8.84 -1.20 -22.04
C PRO A 14 -9.12 -2.57 -21.40
N ALA A 15 -8.21 -3.09 -20.57
CA ALA A 15 -8.43 -4.37 -19.88
C ALA A 15 -9.59 -4.26 -18.90
N ALA A 16 -9.65 -3.15 -18.16
CA ALA A 16 -10.74 -2.87 -17.25
C ALA A 16 -12.07 -2.69 -18.01
N GLN A 17 -12.06 -2.00 -19.16
CA GLN A 17 -13.25 -1.86 -20.01
C GLN A 17 -13.80 -3.21 -20.48
N GLN A 18 -12.93 -4.14 -20.93
CA GLN A 18 -13.35 -5.49 -21.32
C GLN A 18 -13.98 -6.25 -20.15
N MET A 19 -13.38 -6.19 -18.96
CA MET A 19 -13.93 -6.86 -17.78
C MET A 19 -15.25 -6.25 -17.30
N LEU A 20 -15.45 -4.94 -17.50
CA LEU A 20 -16.74 -4.30 -17.22
C LEU A 20 -17.82 -4.75 -18.20
N ILE A 21 -17.51 -4.90 -19.49
CA ILE A 21 -18.44 -5.48 -20.48
C ILE A 21 -18.82 -6.91 -20.07
N ARG A 22 -17.83 -7.73 -19.68
CA ARG A 22 -18.07 -9.08 -19.19
C ARG A 22 -18.95 -9.09 -17.94
N ALA A 23 -18.68 -8.20 -16.98
CA ALA A 23 -19.51 -8.06 -15.77
C ALA A 23 -20.98 -7.76 -16.11
N GLU A 24 -21.22 -6.85 -17.06
CA GLU A 24 -22.58 -6.54 -17.54
C GLU A 24 -23.26 -7.75 -18.20
N SER A 25 -22.52 -8.51 -19.02
CA SER A 25 -23.06 -9.71 -19.68
C SER A 25 -23.44 -10.83 -18.70
N LEU A 26 -22.75 -10.90 -17.56
CA LEU A 26 -22.99 -11.87 -16.49
C LEU A 26 -24.00 -11.37 -15.45
N GLY A 27 -24.42 -10.11 -15.51
CA GLY A 27 -25.25 -9.49 -14.48
C GLY A 27 -24.56 -9.35 -13.12
N ILE A 28 -23.23 -9.25 -13.10
CA ILE A 28 -22.42 -9.15 -11.87
C ILE A 28 -22.08 -7.68 -11.61
N GLY A 29 -22.43 -7.18 -10.43
CA GLY A 29 -22.08 -5.82 -10.01
C GLY A 29 -20.61 -5.68 -9.56
N THR A 30 -20.04 -4.49 -9.76
CA THR A 30 -18.66 -4.13 -9.36
C THR A 30 -18.64 -2.84 -8.55
N ALA A 31 -17.48 -2.38 -8.10
CA ALA A 31 -17.32 -1.08 -7.43
C ALA A 31 -17.84 0.08 -8.28
N PHE A 32 -17.76 -0.04 -9.60
CA PHE A 32 -18.25 0.96 -10.55
C PHE A 32 -19.78 1.04 -10.55
N SER A 33 -20.48 -0.10 -10.64
CA SER A 33 -21.94 -0.12 -10.59
C SER A 33 -22.45 0.28 -9.20
N ARG A 34 -21.80 -0.19 -8.11
CA ARG A 34 -22.14 0.23 -6.74
C ARG A 34 -21.98 1.74 -6.54
N ALA A 35 -20.99 2.36 -7.19
CA ALA A 35 -20.82 3.80 -7.14
C ALA A 35 -21.95 4.56 -7.88
N ASP A 36 -22.40 4.04 -9.02
CA ASP A 36 -23.51 4.64 -9.78
C ASP A 36 -24.85 4.49 -9.06
N ASP A 37 -25.08 3.33 -8.42
CA ASP A 37 -26.31 3.04 -7.68
C ASP A 37 -26.41 3.85 -6.37
N MET A 38 -25.26 4.22 -5.79
CA MET A 38 -25.18 4.93 -4.51
C MET A 38 -24.73 6.38 -4.71
N ALA A 39 -25.68 7.32 -4.77
CA ALA A 39 -25.37 8.74 -4.75
C ALA A 39 -24.62 9.14 -3.45
N PRO A 40 -23.58 9.99 -3.50
CA PRO A 40 -22.93 10.52 -2.30
C PRO A 40 -23.94 11.22 -1.37
N CYS A 41 -23.82 10.99 -0.06
CA CYS A 41 -24.61 11.70 0.93
C CYS A 41 -24.24 13.19 0.90
N ASN A 42 -25.18 14.06 0.53
CA ASN A 42 -24.97 15.50 0.36
C ASN A 42 -24.51 16.24 1.64
N ILE A 43 -24.70 15.63 2.82
CA ILE A 43 -24.23 16.16 4.11
C ILE A 43 -22.85 15.62 4.44
N GLY A 44 -22.68 14.29 4.30
CA GLY A 44 -21.45 13.59 4.66
C GLY A 44 -20.28 13.96 3.76
N ASP A 45 -20.55 14.10 2.46
CA ASP A 45 -19.58 14.52 1.44
C ASP A 45 -18.99 15.91 1.74
N LYS A 46 -19.80 16.79 2.33
CA LYS A 46 -19.39 18.14 2.77
C LYS A 46 -18.84 18.16 4.21
N GLY A 47 -18.69 17.01 4.86
CA GLY A 47 -18.22 16.92 6.25
C GLY A 47 -19.14 17.55 7.30
N MET A 48 -20.42 17.79 6.99
CA MET A 48 -21.35 18.54 7.85
C MET A 48 -22.13 17.66 8.84
N CYS A 49 -21.65 16.44 9.09
CA CYS A 49 -22.25 15.47 10.00
C CYS A 49 -21.23 15.06 11.08
N CYS A 50 -21.66 15.01 12.34
CA CYS A 50 -20.86 14.52 13.46
C CYS A 50 -21.54 13.32 14.13
N LYS A 51 -20.79 12.23 14.30
CA LYS A 51 -21.22 10.97 14.93
C LYS A 51 -20.29 10.50 16.06
N ASN A 52 -19.58 11.44 16.69
CA ASN A 52 -18.53 11.11 17.66
C ASN A 52 -19.06 10.78 19.08
N CYS A 53 -20.37 10.91 19.33
CA CYS A 53 -20.97 10.58 20.64
C CYS A 53 -22.44 10.13 20.50
N GLY A 54 -23.00 9.60 21.59
CA GLY A 54 -24.38 9.11 21.66
C GLY A 54 -25.49 10.17 21.71
N MET A 55 -25.18 11.46 21.86
CA MET A 55 -26.20 12.52 21.74
C MET A 55 -26.60 12.78 20.29
N GLY A 56 -25.70 12.50 19.34
CA GLY A 56 -25.92 12.69 17.91
C GLY A 56 -26.70 11.54 17.25
N PRO A 57 -26.64 11.42 15.91
CA PRO A 57 -25.82 12.22 15.00
C PRO A 57 -26.29 13.67 14.88
N CYS A 58 -25.35 14.62 14.87
CA CYS A 58 -25.63 16.03 14.62
C CYS A 58 -25.42 16.34 13.12
N ARG A 59 -26.33 17.12 12.53
CA ARG A 59 -26.28 17.58 11.14
C ARG A 59 -26.37 19.11 11.11
N LEU A 60 -25.38 19.77 10.51
CA LEU A 60 -25.32 21.22 10.40
C LEU A 60 -25.61 21.60 8.94
N THR A 61 -26.68 22.36 8.67
CA THR A 61 -27.09 22.69 7.29
C THR A 61 -27.35 24.16 7.04
N LYS A 62 -27.50 24.95 8.09
CA LYS A 62 -27.71 26.39 8.04
C LYS A 62 -26.49 27.09 8.61
N ASN A 63 -26.24 28.31 8.14
CA ASN A 63 -25.18 29.15 8.69
C ASN A 63 -25.46 29.42 10.17
N GLY A 64 -24.44 29.22 11.01
CA GLY A 64 -24.55 29.37 12.45
C GLY A 64 -25.11 28.14 13.18
N ASP A 65 -25.46 27.05 12.48
CA ASP A 65 -25.80 25.78 13.15
C ASP A 65 -24.61 25.30 13.98
N VAL A 66 -24.92 24.75 15.14
CA VAL A 66 -23.98 24.05 16.01
C VAL A 66 -24.51 22.66 16.33
N GLY A 67 -23.61 21.73 16.66
CA GLY A 67 -23.99 20.46 17.25
C GLY A 67 -24.63 20.64 18.64
N ILE A 68 -25.22 19.58 19.19
CA ILE A 68 -25.86 19.62 20.52
C ILE A 68 -24.90 20.12 21.60
N CYS A 69 -23.61 19.79 21.50
CA CYS A 69 -22.58 20.25 22.43
C CYS A 69 -22.01 21.64 22.13
N GLY A 70 -22.57 22.37 21.17
CA GLY A 70 -22.08 23.68 20.74
C GLY A 70 -20.95 23.65 19.69
N ALA A 71 -20.48 22.47 19.27
CA ALA A 71 -19.42 22.37 18.27
C ALA A 71 -19.87 22.96 16.92
N THR A 72 -19.05 23.85 16.35
CA THR A 72 -19.31 24.49 15.06
C THR A 72 -19.01 23.55 13.88
N LEU A 73 -19.39 23.98 12.68
CA LEU A 73 -19.08 23.24 11.46
C LEU A 73 -17.57 23.06 11.27
N ASP A 74 -16.78 24.10 11.52
CA ASP A 74 -15.31 24.07 11.36
C ASP A 74 -14.68 23.04 12.29
N THR A 75 -15.08 23.03 13.57
CA THR A 75 -14.61 22.05 14.56
C THR A 75 -15.00 20.63 14.14
N ILE A 76 -16.22 20.42 13.64
CA ILE A 76 -16.68 19.10 13.19
C ILE A 76 -15.90 18.62 11.96
N GLN A 77 -15.69 19.48 10.96
CA GLN A 77 -14.91 19.14 9.77
C GLN A 77 -13.45 18.83 10.13
N ALA A 78 -12.83 19.64 10.99
CA ALA A 78 -11.47 19.38 11.49
C ALA A 78 -11.39 18.03 12.21
N ARG A 79 -12.33 17.73 13.11
CA ARG A 79 -12.37 16.43 13.81
C ARG A 79 -12.55 15.25 12.86
N ASN A 80 -13.44 15.38 11.87
CA ASN A 80 -13.69 14.35 10.86
C ASN A 80 -12.43 14.06 10.04
N LEU A 81 -11.75 15.10 9.55
CA LEU A 81 -10.51 14.96 8.79
C LEU A 81 -9.39 14.38 9.65
N THR A 82 -9.20 14.88 10.87
CA THR A 82 -8.16 14.39 11.80
C THR A 82 -8.35 12.92 12.16
N ARG A 83 -9.60 12.45 12.32
CA ARG A 83 -9.88 11.01 12.53
C ARG A 83 -9.58 10.18 11.29
N ALA A 84 -9.85 10.68 10.09
CA ALA A 84 -9.48 10.00 8.85
C ALA A 84 -7.95 9.89 8.69
N ILE A 85 -7.22 10.97 9.02
CA ILE A 85 -5.75 10.98 9.06
C ILE A 85 -5.22 9.98 10.10
N ALA A 86 -5.81 9.96 11.31
CA ALA A 86 -5.41 9.02 12.35
C ALA A 86 -5.60 7.56 11.93
N ALA A 87 -6.68 7.25 11.21
CA ALA A 87 -6.90 5.90 10.67
C ALA A 87 -5.86 5.52 9.61
N GLY A 88 -5.50 6.43 8.70
CA GLY A 88 -4.44 6.22 7.73
C GLY A 88 -3.07 6.03 8.39
N ALA A 89 -2.72 6.93 9.32
CA ALA A 89 -1.48 6.84 10.08
C ALA A 89 -1.39 5.56 10.92
N ALA A 90 -2.50 5.10 11.50
CA ALA A 90 -2.55 3.83 12.23
C ALA A 90 -2.30 2.62 11.33
N ALA A 91 -2.80 2.65 10.10
CA ALA A 91 -2.58 1.59 9.13
C ALA A 91 -1.09 1.45 8.77
N HIS A 92 -0.40 2.55 8.49
CA HIS A 92 1.04 2.54 8.22
C HIS A 92 1.89 2.32 9.49
N SER A 93 1.44 2.81 10.65
CA SER A 93 2.07 2.53 11.95
C SER A 93 2.14 1.02 12.18
N ASP A 94 1.00 0.34 12.07
CA ASP A 94 0.93 -1.08 12.41
C ASP A 94 1.63 -1.98 11.37
N HIS A 95 1.68 -1.53 10.10
CA HIS A 95 2.53 -2.12 9.08
C HIS A 95 4.02 -2.01 9.45
N GLY A 96 4.50 -0.81 9.79
CA GLY A 96 5.88 -0.59 10.23
C GLY A 96 6.24 -1.36 11.50
N ARG A 97 5.32 -1.47 12.45
CA ARG A 97 5.51 -2.29 13.66
C ARG A 97 5.68 -3.77 13.31
N GLY A 98 4.81 -4.30 12.43
CA GLY A 98 4.92 -5.67 11.93
C GLY A 98 6.30 -5.93 11.32
N MET A 99 6.76 -5.03 10.44
CA MET A 99 8.10 -5.11 9.84
C MET A 99 9.22 -5.10 10.90
N ALA A 100 9.15 -4.25 11.92
CA ALA A 100 10.13 -4.24 13.02
C ALA A 100 10.15 -5.54 13.81
N MET A 101 8.98 -6.12 14.08
CA MET A 101 8.87 -7.43 14.73
C MET A 101 9.46 -8.54 13.84
N THR A 102 9.20 -8.52 12.52
CA THR A 102 9.80 -9.48 11.58
C THR A 102 11.32 -9.34 11.51
N LEU A 103 11.87 -8.12 11.45
CA LEU A 103 13.33 -7.89 11.48
C LEU A 103 13.95 -8.49 12.74
N LYS A 104 13.32 -8.24 13.89
CA LYS A 104 13.75 -8.80 15.16
C LYS A 104 13.71 -10.33 15.15
N ALA A 105 12.61 -10.92 14.67
CA ALA A 105 12.47 -12.36 14.58
C ALA A 105 13.52 -12.98 13.65
N ALA A 106 13.77 -12.39 12.49
CA ALA A 106 14.81 -12.81 11.55
C ALA A 106 16.22 -12.74 12.19
N ALA A 107 16.55 -11.63 12.85
CA ALA A 107 17.83 -11.47 13.56
C ALA A 107 18.05 -12.51 14.66
N ASN A 108 16.97 -13.00 15.28
CA ASN A 108 17.03 -14.02 16.34
C ASN A 108 16.86 -15.46 15.83
N GLY A 109 16.79 -15.67 14.50
CA GLY A 109 16.58 -17.00 13.92
C GLY A 109 15.20 -17.61 14.20
N LYS A 110 14.19 -16.76 14.43
CA LYS A 110 12.80 -17.13 14.77
C LYS A 110 11.79 -16.80 13.66
N ALA A 111 12.24 -16.63 12.42
CA ALA A 111 11.35 -16.33 11.29
C ALA A 111 11.72 -17.23 10.11
N GLU A 112 10.90 -18.22 9.81
CA GLU A 112 11.17 -19.22 8.77
C GLU A 112 11.30 -18.55 7.40
N GLY A 113 12.43 -18.76 6.71
CA GLY A 113 12.67 -18.25 5.36
C GLY A 113 13.13 -16.79 5.29
N TYR A 114 13.18 -16.07 6.42
CA TYR A 114 13.70 -14.70 6.47
C TYR A 114 15.16 -14.66 6.91
N TYR A 115 15.91 -13.77 6.27
CA TYR A 115 17.29 -13.46 6.62
C TYR A 115 17.60 -12.02 6.19
N ILE A 116 18.68 -11.45 6.71
CA ILE A 116 19.13 -10.10 6.38
C ILE A 116 19.74 -10.16 4.97
N ARG A 117 18.98 -9.74 3.95
CA ARG A 117 19.42 -9.74 2.55
C ARG A 117 20.38 -8.59 2.25
N ASP A 118 20.06 -7.38 2.72
CA ASP A 118 20.87 -6.20 2.45
C ASP A 118 21.61 -5.72 3.71
N VAL A 119 22.76 -6.36 3.95
CA VAL A 119 23.66 -6.03 5.07
C VAL A 119 24.25 -4.62 4.93
N ALA A 120 24.46 -4.14 3.70
CA ALA A 120 25.02 -2.80 3.46
C ALA A 120 24.01 -1.70 3.84
N LYS A 121 22.74 -1.87 3.44
CA LYS A 121 21.63 -1.01 3.88
C LYS A 121 21.50 -1.04 5.39
N LEU A 122 21.49 -2.22 6.01
CA LEU A 122 21.41 -2.36 7.47
C LEU A 122 22.49 -1.54 8.18
N ARG A 123 23.76 -1.70 7.79
CA ARG A 123 24.89 -0.97 8.39
C ARG A 123 24.80 0.54 8.18
N THR A 124 24.36 0.96 6.98
CA THR A 124 24.15 2.38 6.67
C THR A 124 23.08 3.00 7.56
N ILE A 125 21.94 2.33 7.69
CA ILE A 125 20.81 2.80 8.50
C ILE A 125 21.16 2.80 9.99
N ALA A 126 21.82 1.74 10.48
CA ALA A 126 22.30 1.65 11.85
C ALA A 126 23.24 2.81 12.20
N ALA A 127 24.20 3.13 11.32
CA ALA A 127 25.14 4.23 11.52
C ALA A 127 24.45 5.61 11.59
N LEU A 128 23.35 5.84 10.85
CA LEU A 128 22.58 7.10 10.94
C LEU A 128 22.01 7.36 12.34
N TYR A 129 21.78 6.28 13.10
CA TYR A 129 21.22 6.31 14.45
C TYR A 129 22.26 5.96 15.52
N ASP A 130 23.53 6.10 15.19
CA ASP A 130 24.64 5.98 16.14
C ASP A 130 24.76 4.57 16.76
N ILE A 131 24.20 3.54 16.09
CA ILE A 131 24.36 2.13 16.46
C ILE A 131 25.76 1.66 16.04
N PRO A 132 26.62 1.15 16.95
CA PRO A 132 27.94 0.66 16.59
C PRO A 132 27.85 -0.51 15.60
N ILE A 133 28.69 -0.51 14.56
CA ILE A 133 28.68 -1.55 13.51
C ILE A 133 30.00 -2.34 13.40
N GLU A 134 31.11 -1.81 13.91
CA GLU A 134 32.43 -2.43 13.78
C GLU A 134 32.53 -3.70 14.63
N GLY A 135 33.03 -4.79 14.04
CA GLY A 135 33.21 -6.08 14.73
C GLY A 135 31.91 -6.83 15.06
N ARG A 136 30.73 -6.27 14.73
CA ARG A 136 29.42 -6.86 15.04
C ARG A 136 28.81 -7.62 13.88
N SER A 137 28.08 -8.69 14.20
CA SER A 137 27.35 -9.47 13.21
C SER A 137 26.14 -8.67 12.67
N PRO A 138 25.66 -8.97 11.44
CA PRO A 138 24.42 -8.39 10.93
C PRO A 138 23.23 -8.60 11.87
N GLU A 139 23.12 -9.76 12.48
CA GLU A 139 22.03 -10.12 13.41
C GLU A 139 22.05 -9.24 14.66
N GLU A 140 23.22 -9.00 15.26
CA GLU A 140 23.35 -8.11 16.42
C GLU A 140 22.91 -6.68 16.09
N ILE A 141 23.31 -6.17 14.91
CA ILE A 141 22.97 -4.83 14.45
C ILE A 141 21.46 -4.74 14.14
N ALA A 142 20.91 -5.74 13.45
CA ALA A 142 19.50 -5.80 13.10
C ALA A 142 18.60 -5.89 14.34
N ASN A 143 19.00 -6.66 15.36
CA ASN A 143 18.27 -6.78 16.60
C ASN A 143 18.21 -5.44 17.36
N GLU A 144 19.34 -4.72 17.45
CA GLU A 144 19.37 -3.39 18.09
C GLU A 144 18.61 -2.33 17.28
N LEU A 145 18.73 -2.36 15.95
CA LEU A 145 17.95 -1.47 15.08
C LEU A 145 16.44 -1.73 15.24
N ALA A 146 16.03 -3.00 15.30
CA ALA A 146 14.64 -3.37 15.53
C ALA A 146 14.13 -2.87 16.89
N ASP A 147 14.94 -2.96 17.95
CA ASP A 147 14.60 -2.42 19.27
C ASP A 147 14.46 -0.88 19.27
N LEU A 148 15.39 -0.18 18.63
CA LEU A 148 15.31 1.28 18.45
C LEU A 148 14.01 1.67 17.74
N TYR A 149 13.66 0.94 16.68
CA TYR A 149 12.48 1.13 15.86
C TYR A 149 11.18 0.82 16.62
N LEU A 150 11.12 -0.30 17.35
CA LEU A 150 9.97 -0.66 18.19
C LEU A 150 9.72 0.38 19.30
N ALA A 151 10.78 0.96 19.86
CA ALA A 151 10.64 2.01 20.87
C ALA A 151 9.90 3.26 20.35
N GLN A 152 9.97 3.56 19.05
CA GLN A 152 9.35 4.77 18.47
C GLN A 152 7.81 4.73 18.49
N PHE A 153 7.22 3.54 18.54
CA PHE A 153 5.77 3.39 18.58
C PHE A 153 5.19 3.74 19.95
N GLY A 154 5.85 3.27 21.02
CA GLY A 154 5.43 3.49 22.41
C GLY A 154 6.00 4.74 23.08
N GLN A 155 6.88 5.48 22.41
CA GLN A 155 7.57 6.64 22.96
C GLN A 155 6.60 7.74 23.44
N GLN A 156 6.75 8.17 24.70
CA GLN A 156 5.88 9.17 25.33
C GLN A 156 6.45 10.58 25.34
N GLU A 157 7.75 10.77 25.13
CA GLU A 157 8.42 12.07 25.18
C GLU A 157 9.56 12.14 24.15
N GLY A 158 10.06 13.34 23.86
CA GLY A 158 11.10 13.53 22.84
C GLY A 158 10.53 13.61 21.42
N ARG A 159 11.25 13.04 20.45
CA ARG A 159 10.88 13.05 19.02
C ARG A 159 11.09 11.69 18.40
N VAL A 160 10.26 11.33 17.42
CA VAL A 160 10.49 10.12 16.61
C VAL A 160 11.85 10.23 15.93
N ILE A 161 12.73 9.25 16.18
CA ILE A 161 14.16 9.35 15.83
C ILE A 161 14.41 9.55 14.34
N LEU A 162 13.55 9.00 13.47
CA LEU A 162 13.70 9.09 12.03
C LEU A 162 13.54 10.53 11.50
N THR A 163 12.93 11.43 12.27
CA THR A 163 12.86 12.86 11.92
C THR A 163 14.25 13.52 11.83
N LYS A 164 15.29 12.92 12.42
CA LYS A 164 16.71 13.33 12.30
C LYS A 164 17.18 13.37 10.84
N ARG A 165 16.56 12.59 9.95
CA ARG A 165 16.89 12.55 8.51
C ARG A 165 16.39 13.77 7.72
N ALA A 166 15.45 14.54 8.26
CA ALA A 166 15.01 15.78 7.62
C ALA A 166 16.10 16.86 7.73
N PRO A 167 16.20 17.83 6.81
CA PRO A 167 17.14 18.94 6.95
C PRO A 167 16.94 19.71 8.26
N ALA A 168 18.02 20.20 8.89
CA ALA A 168 17.97 20.88 10.18
C ALA A 168 16.95 22.05 10.23
N LYS A 169 16.84 22.83 9.14
CA LYS A 169 15.84 23.91 9.01
C LYS A 169 14.40 23.39 9.09
N ARG A 170 14.14 22.19 8.57
CA ARG A 170 12.81 21.57 8.62
C ARG A 170 12.50 21.05 10.03
N GLN A 171 13.47 20.40 10.67
CA GLN A 171 13.33 19.95 12.07
C GLN A 171 13.02 21.14 13.00
N LYS A 172 13.81 22.21 12.92
CA LYS A 172 13.59 23.44 13.70
C LYS A 172 12.18 24.02 13.48
N ARG A 173 11.73 24.07 12.22
CA ARG A 173 10.37 24.57 11.92
C ARG A 173 9.30 23.69 12.56
N TRP A 174 9.45 22.37 12.55
CA TRP A 174 8.49 21.48 13.21
C TRP A 174 8.48 21.64 14.72
N GLU A 175 9.64 21.90 15.34
CA GLU A 175 9.73 22.23 16.77
C GLU A 175 9.03 23.56 17.06
N GLU A 176 9.35 24.63 16.32
CA GLU A 176 8.78 25.97 16.48
C GLU A 176 7.26 25.99 16.29
N THR A 177 6.73 25.23 15.33
CA THR A 177 5.28 25.12 15.10
C THR A 177 4.61 24.02 15.92
N GLY A 178 5.35 23.31 16.78
CA GLY A 178 4.81 22.24 17.61
C GLY A 178 4.20 21.10 16.80
N VAL A 179 4.78 20.67 15.69
CA VAL A 179 4.29 19.53 14.90
C VAL A 179 5.30 18.39 14.76
N ILE A 180 6.43 18.46 15.46
CA ILE A 180 7.37 17.33 15.52
C ILE A 180 6.70 16.16 16.29
N PRO A 181 6.61 14.95 15.70
CA PRO A 181 5.98 13.80 16.36
C PRO A 181 6.87 13.26 17.47
N ARG A 182 6.24 12.82 18.56
CA ARG A 182 6.90 12.37 19.79
C ARG A 182 6.91 10.85 19.92
N GLY A 183 5.89 10.18 19.39
CA GLY A 183 5.82 8.72 19.25
C GLY A 183 4.70 8.35 18.28
N VAL A 184 4.91 7.33 17.44
CA VAL A 184 4.01 7.05 16.30
C VAL A 184 2.58 6.77 16.79
N ASP A 185 2.40 5.85 17.74
CA ASP A 185 1.06 5.51 18.26
C ASP A 185 0.49 6.62 19.14
N ARG A 186 1.37 7.32 19.87
CA ARG A 186 0.96 8.42 20.74
C ARG A 186 0.20 9.48 19.95
N GLU A 187 0.70 9.89 18.80
CA GLU A 187 0.04 10.96 18.03
C GLU A 187 -1.33 10.52 17.49
N ILE A 188 -1.47 9.24 17.14
CA ILE A 188 -2.75 8.62 16.74
C ILE A 188 -3.74 8.60 17.93
N VAL A 189 -3.29 8.15 19.10
CA VAL A 189 -4.13 8.11 20.31
C VAL A 189 -4.58 9.54 20.69
N GLU A 190 -3.66 10.51 20.64
CA GLU A 190 -3.97 11.90 20.94
C GLU A 190 -4.91 12.52 19.90
N CYS A 191 -4.86 12.13 18.62
CA CYS A 191 -5.89 12.49 17.63
C CYS A 191 -7.29 12.03 18.08
N LEU A 192 -7.42 10.78 18.53
CA LEU A 192 -8.72 10.23 18.94
C LEU A 192 -9.24 10.91 20.21
N HIS A 193 -8.35 11.23 21.15
CA HIS A 193 -8.65 12.01 22.36
C HIS A 193 -9.15 13.41 22.01
N ARG A 194 -8.35 14.23 21.30
CA ARG A 194 -8.68 15.61 20.90
C ARG A 194 -10.00 15.72 20.14
N THR A 195 -10.35 14.69 19.38
CA THR A 195 -11.57 14.67 18.56
C THR A 195 -12.78 14.06 19.27
N HIS A 196 -12.65 13.70 20.53
CA HIS A 196 -13.76 13.32 21.39
C HIS A 196 -14.66 14.52 21.69
N ILE A 197 -15.89 14.25 22.12
CA ILE A 197 -16.81 15.30 22.55
C ILE A 197 -16.28 16.02 23.79
N GLY A 198 -16.31 17.36 23.77
CA GLY A 198 -15.94 18.23 24.89
C GLY A 198 -14.44 18.52 25.05
N ASP A 199 -13.59 17.87 24.25
CA ASP A 199 -12.14 18.11 24.25
C ASP A 199 -11.78 19.27 23.31
N ASP A 200 -10.82 19.12 22.40
CA ASP A 200 -10.33 20.18 21.52
C ASP A 200 -11.46 20.78 20.66
N GLN A 201 -11.69 22.09 20.78
CA GLN A 201 -12.79 22.80 20.11
C GLN A 201 -12.27 23.85 19.11
N ASP A 202 -10.96 24.03 19.01
CA ASP A 202 -10.33 24.92 18.03
C ASP A 202 -9.93 24.12 16.79
N ALA A 203 -10.59 24.42 15.65
CA ALA A 203 -10.34 23.75 14.39
C ALA A 203 -8.87 23.85 13.94
N THR A 204 -8.21 24.99 14.17
CA THR A 204 -6.80 25.18 13.78
C THR A 204 -5.89 24.32 14.63
N HIS A 205 -6.12 24.25 15.93
CA HIS A 205 -5.33 23.45 16.85
C HIS A 205 -5.50 21.93 16.59
N ILE A 206 -6.74 21.50 16.29
CA ILE A 206 -7.03 20.13 15.83
C ILE A 206 -6.24 19.78 14.57
N LEU A 207 -6.20 20.69 13.58
CA LEU A 207 -5.49 20.47 12.33
C LEU A 207 -3.96 20.52 12.49
N GLN A 208 -3.43 21.32 13.43
CA GLN A 208 -2.00 21.28 13.78
C GLN A 208 -1.61 19.89 14.30
N HIS A 209 -2.44 19.27 15.15
CA HIS A 209 -2.20 17.91 15.61
C HIS A 209 -2.35 16.88 14.47
N ALA A 210 -3.25 17.10 13.52
CA ALA A 210 -3.36 16.27 12.33
C ALA A 210 -2.07 16.28 11.48
N VAL A 211 -1.43 17.44 11.35
CA VAL A 211 -0.11 17.56 10.70
C VAL A 211 0.95 16.78 11.47
N ARG A 212 0.98 16.90 12.81
CA ARG A 212 1.90 16.14 13.66
C ARG A 212 1.76 14.62 13.46
N THR A 213 0.53 14.11 13.48
CA THR A 213 0.23 12.70 13.23
C THR A 213 0.64 12.25 11.84
N SER A 214 0.41 13.09 10.82
CA SER A 214 0.84 12.79 9.45
C SER A 214 2.37 12.74 9.30
N ILE A 215 3.11 13.58 10.03
CA ILE A 215 4.57 13.51 10.08
C ILE A 215 5.02 12.23 10.80
N GLY A 216 4.32 11.81 11.86
CA GLY A 216 4.57 10.55 12.57
C GLY A 216 4.33 9.29 11.71
N ASP A 217 3.43 9.36 10.74
CA ASP A 217 3.29 8.34 9.69
C ASP A 217 4.52 8.36 8.76
N GLY A 218 4.69 9.46 8.01
CA GLY A 218 5.71 9.54 6.96
C GLY A 218 7.15 9.39 7.47
N TRP A 219 7.49 10.04 8.59
CA TRP A 219 8.80 9.95 9.25
C TRP A 219 8.77 9.00 10.46
N GLY A 220 7.88 8.02 10.45
CA GLY A 220 7.81 6.97 11.46
C GLY A 220 7.41 5.67 10.80
N GLY A 221 6.14 5.28 10.92
CA GLY A 221 5.63 3.99 10.44
C GLY A 221 6.01 3.65 9.01
N SER A 222 5.79 4.58 8.07
CA SER A 222 6.06 4.37 6.64
C SER A 222 7.56 4.25 6.33
N LEU A 223 8.38 5.23 6.74
CA LEU A 223 9.81 5.23 6.44
C LEU A 223 10.55 4.05 7.07
N LEU A 224 10.15 3.69 8.29
CA LEU A 224 10.69 2.52 9.00
C LEU A 224 10.35 1.23 8.26
N ALA A 225 9.09 1.08 7.82
CA ALA A 225 8.68 -0.09 7.05
C ALA A 225 9.48 -0.23 5.75
N THR A 226 9.72 0.87 5.04
CA THR A 226 10.55 0.90 3.82
C THR A 226 11.99 0.47 4.10
N ASP A 227 12.64 1.04 5.13
CA ASP A 227 14.02 0.67 5.48
C ASP A 227 14.13 -0.83 5.78
N ILE A 228 13.21 -1.36 6.57
CA ILE A 228 13.24 -2.77 6.97
C ILE A 228 12.94 -3.68 5.77
N SER A 229 11.98 -3.31 4.93
CA SER A 229 11.66 -4.08 3.73
C SER A 229 12.88 -4.20 2.82
N ASP A 230 13.66 -3.12 2.66
CA ASP A 230 14.91 -3.18 1.92
C ASP A 230 15.96 -4.08 2.59
N ILE A 231 16.09 -4.01 3.92
CA ILE A 231 17.03 -4.86 4.69
C ILE A 231 16.67 -6.35 4.55
N LEU A 232 15.39 -6.70 4.67
CA LEU A 232 14.92 -8.09 4.67
C LEU A 232 14.74 -8.67 3.26
N PHE A 233 14.32 -7.85 2.30
CA PHE A 233 13.92 -8.33 0.97
C PHE A 233 14.86 -7.90 -0.16
N GLY A 234 15.77 -6.96 0.13
CA GLY A 234 16.72 -6.38 -0.80
C GLY A 234 16.30 -4.98 -1.22
N THR A 235 17.26 -4.05 -1.28
CA THR A 235 17.02 -2.70 -1.81
C THR A 235 16.65 -2.79 -3.30
N PRO A 236 15.52 -2.23 -3.75
CA PRO A 236 15.10 -2.30 -5.14
C PRO A 236 16.13 -1.72 -6.13
N ALA A 237 16.22 -2.36 -7.29
CA ALA A 237 16.98 -1.89 -8.45
C ALA A 237 16.16 -2.14 -9.73
N PRO A 238 16.42 -1.42 -10.83
CA PRO A 238 15.72 -1.63 -12.09
C PRO A 238 15.72 -3.08 -12.57
N ILE A 239 14.52 -3.58 -12.81
CA ILE A 239 14.23 -4.91 -13.32
C ILE A 239 13.15 -4.80 -14.39
N LEU A 240 13.09 -5.72 -15.34
CA LEU A 240 11.97 -5.78 -16.28
C LEU A 240 10.74 -6.35 -15.56
N GLY A 241 9.61 -5.66 -15.63
CA GLY A 241 8.33 -6.12 -15.12
C GLY A 241 7.21 -5.91 -16.14
N GLN A 242 6.00 -6.37 -15.79
CA GLN A 242 4.81 -6.20 -16.61
C GLN A 242 3.63 -5.74 -15.76
N ALA A 243 2.70 -5.03 -16.37
CA ALA A 243 1.46 -4.60 -15.73
C ALA A 243 0.22 -4.87 -16.59
N ASN A 244 -0.92 -4.96 -15.92
CA ASN A 244 -2.30 -5.16 -16.41
C ASN A 244 -2.78 -6.63 -16.45
N LEU A 245 -4.07 -6.84 -16.67
CA LEU A 245 -4.74 -8.14 -16.50
C LEU A 245 -4.23 -9.23 -17.46
N GLY A 246 -3.62 -8.87 -18.59
CA GLY A 246 -3.03 -9.80 -19.54
C GLY A 246 -1.77 -10.53 -19.05
N VAL A 247 -1.35 -10.29 -17.80
CA VAL A 247 -0.28 -11.05 -17.12
C VAL A 247 -0.77 -12.40 -16.57
N LEU A 248 -2.09 -12.58 -16.46
CA LEU A 248 -2.70 -13.86 -16.08
C LEU A 248 -2.54 -14.88 -17.22
N LYS A 249 -2.48 -16.16 -16.89
CA LYS A 249 -2.16 -17.23 -17.85
C LYS A 249 -3.22 -18.33 -17.87
N GLU A 250 -3.56 -18.80 -19.06
CA GLU A 250 -4.57 -19.86 -19.25
C GLU A 250 -4.12 -21.24 -18.76
N ASP A 251 -2.81 -21.52 -18.80
CA ASP A 251 -2.22 -22.83 -18.57
C ASP A 251 -1.40 -22.92 -17.26
N TYR A 252 -1.50 -21.90 -16.39
CA TYR A 252 -0.89 -21.86 -15.06
C TYR A 252 -1.95 -21.68 -13.98
N VAL A 253 -1.63 -22.08 -12.75
CA VAL A 253 -2.38 -21.70 -11.54
C VAL A 253 -2.10 -20.23 -11.25
N ASN A 254 -3.09 -19.35 -11.44
CA ASN A 254 -2.95 -17.92 -11.17
C ASN A 254 -3.27 -17.63 -9.70
N VAL A 255 -2.26 -17.16 -8.98
CA VAL A 255 -2.40 -16.66 -7.61
C VAL A 255 -2.16 -15.16 -7.61
N VAL A 256 -3.16 -14.41 -7.17
CA VAL A 256 -3.07 -12.96 -7.03
C VAL A 256 -2.79 -12.63 -5.57
N VAL A 257 -1.66 -11.99 -5.28
CA VAL A 257 -1.39 -11.43 -3.96
C VAL A 257 -1.87 -9.99 -3.90
N HIS A 258 -2.60 -9.63 -2.85
CA HIS A 258 -3.26 -8.34 -2.75
C HIS A 258 -3.23 -7.78 -1.33
N GLY A 259 -2.98 -6.48 -1.22
CA GLY A 259 -2.90 -5.76 0.04
C GLY A 259 -1.57 -5.00 0.14
N HIS A 260 -0.84 -5.11 1.26
CA HIS A 260 0.25 -4.18 1.61
C HIS A 260 1.49 -4.81 2.26
N GLU A 261 1.39 -5.93 2.98
CA GLU A 261 2.51 -6.44 3.79
C GLU A 261 3.41 -7.38 2.95
N PRO A 262 4.70 -7.03 2.72
CA PRO A 262 5.58 -7.82 1.88
C PRO A 262 6.05 -9.12 2.53
N THR A 263 5.89 -9.27 3.86
CA THR A 263 6.31 -10.44 4.63
C THR A 263 5.78 -11.72 4.03
N LEU A 264 4.46 -11.87 3.93
CA LEU A 264 3.86 -13.04 3.32
C LEU A 264 4.11 -13.12 1.81
N SER A 265 3.98 -12.01 1.07
CA SER A 265 4.06 -12.07 -0.40
C SER A 265 5.44 -12.50 -0.88
N GLU A 266 6.53 -12.07 -0.22
CA GLU A 266 7.89 -12.52 -0.52
C GLU A 266 8.07 -14.02 -0.26
N MET A 267 7.43 -14.55 0.79
CA MET A 267 7.44 -16.00 1.05
C MET A 267 6.61 -16.79 0.02
N ILE A 268 5.51 -16.23 -0.48
CA ILE A 268 4.75 -16.83 -1.58
C ILE A 268 5.59 -16.86 -2.86
N VAL A 269 6.33 -15.79 -3.16
CA VAL A 269 7.28 -15.77 -4.30
C VAL A 269 8.33 -16.86 -4.13
N ALA A 270 9.00 -16.93 -2.98
CA ALA A 270 10.01 -17.94 -2.71
C ALA A 270 9.44 -19.37 -2.82
N ALA A 271 8.29 -19.63 -2.19
CA ALA A 271 7.64 -20.93 -2.21
C ALA A 271 7.20 -21.36 -3.63
N SER A 272 6.75 -20.42 -4.46
CA SER A 272 6.31 -20.71 -5.84
C SER A 272 7.43 -21.23 -6.76
N GLN A 273 8.69 -20.92 -6.41
CA GLN A 273 9.87 -21.34 -7.14
C GLN A 273 10.45 -22.67 -6.63
N MET A 274 9.91 -23.22 -5.54
CA MET A 274 10.42 -24.45 -4.96
C MET A 274 10.02 -25.68 -5.79
N PRO A 275 10.93 -26.67 -5.96
CA PRO A 275 10.64 -27.86 -6.77
C PRO A 275 9.39 -28.62 -6.34
N ASP A 276 9.13 -28.73 -5.03
CA ASP A 276 7.96 -29.45 -4.52
C ASP A 276 6.63 -28.77 -4.89
N ILE A 277 6.59 -27.44 -4.94
CA ILE A 277 5.39 -26.69 -5.37
C ILE A 277 5.22 -26.74 -6.89
N ILE A 278 6.31 -26.62 -7.66
CA ILE A 278 6.28 -26.71 -9.12
C ILE A 278 5.77 -28.09 -9.56
N GLU A 279 6.29 -29.17 -8.98
CA GLU A 279 5.86 -30.52 -9.31
C GLU A 279 4.41 -30.79 -8.86
N TYR A 280 3.98 -30.19 -7.73
CA TYR A 280 2.58 -30.26 -7.29
C TYR A 280 1.62 -29.60 -8.29
N ALA A 281 1.98 -28.43 -8.83
CA ALA A 281 1.21 -27.74 -9.86
C ALA A 281 1.13 -28.54 -11.18
N LYS A 282 2.24 -29.17 -11.58
CA LYS A 282 2.27 -30.07 -12.76
C LYS A 282 1.39 -31.29 -12.57
N ALA A 283 1.42 -31.91 -11.39
CA ALA A 283 0.56 -33.04 -11.07
C ALA A 283 -0.93 -32.68 -11.10
N ALA A 284 -1.29 -31.42 -10.81
CA ALA A 284 -2.65 -30.91 -10.92
C ALA A 284 -3.06 -30.51 -12.37
N GLY A 285 -2.16 -30.65 -13.35
CA GLY A 285 -2.41 -30.38 -14.76
C GLY A 285 -2.09 -28.96 -15.24
N ALA A 286 -1.43 -28.14 -14.42
CA ALA A 286 -0.95 -26.81 -14.82
C ALA A 286 0.54 -26.85 -15.21
N LYS A 287 1.03 -25.88 -16.00
CA LYS A 287 2.47 -25.77 -16.29
C LYS A 287 3.31 -25.29 -15.10
N GLY A 288 2.66 -24.69 -14.10
CA GLY A 288 3.26 -24.17 -12.88
C GLY A 288 2.31 -23.19 -12.18
N VAL A 289 2.88 -22.40 -11.26
CA VAL A 289 2.18 -21.28 -10.60
C VAL A 289 2.59 -19.98 -11.28
N SER A 290 1.60 -19.14 -11.59
CA SER A 290 1.79 -17.76 -12.05
C SER A 290 1.39 -16.81 -10.95
N LEU A 291 2.34 -16.02 -10.46
CA LEU A 291 2.08 -14.98 -9.46
C LEU A 291 1.84 -13.65 -10.14
N SER A 292 0.89 -12.89 -9.61
CA SER A 292 0.71 -11.47 -9.94
C SER A 292 0.22 -10.70 -8.72
N GLY A 293 0.40 -9.39 -8.72
CA GLY A 293 0.04 -8.55 -7.58
C GLY A 293 -1.08 -7.55 -7.86
N ILE A 294 -1.84 -7.16 -6.82
CA ILE A 294 -2.71 -5.97 -6.82
C ILE A 294 -2.44 -5.06 -5.62
N CYS A 295 -2.43 -3.74 -5.84
CA CYS A 295 -2.13 -2.69 -4.85
C CYS A 295 -0.67 -2.69 -4.34
N CYS A 296 -0.42 -2.35 -3.09
CA CYS A 296 0.92 -2.04 -2.58
C CYS A 296 1.81 -3.27 -2.47
N THR A 297 1.28 -4.42 -2.03
CA THR A 297 2.03 -5.69 -2.04
C THR A 297 2.50 -6.05 -3.46
N ALA A 298 1.73 -5.69 -4.49
CA ALA A 298 2.14 -5.82 -5.90
C ALA A 298 3.39 -5.01 -6.20
N ASN A 299 3.38 -3.73 -5.80
CA ASN A 299 4.53 -2.84 -6.00
C ASN A 299 5.77 -3.38 -5.29
N GLU A 300 5.64 -3.93 -4.08
CA GLU A 300 6.78 -4.47 -3.32
C GLU A 300 7.46 -5.64 -4.05
N ILE A 301 6.68 -6.63 -4.51
CA ILE A 301 7.25 -7.80 -5.23
C ILE A 301 7.60 -7.49 -6.69
N LEU A 302 6.95 -6.51 -7.31
CA LEU A 302 7.29 -6.02 -8.64
C LEU A 302 8.66 -5.34 -8.63
N MET A 303 8.90 -4.44 -7.68
CA MET A 303 10.15 -3.69 -7.57
C MET A 303 11.35 -4.54 -7.14
N ARG A 304 11.13 -5.66 -6.43
CA ARG A 304 12.22 -6.53 -5.94
C ARG A 304 12.41 -7.81 -6.73
N GLN A 305 11.31 -8.43 -7.18
CA GLN A 305 11.32 -9.76 -7.78
C GLN A 305 10.88 -9.75 -9.26
N GLY A 306 10.41 -8.62 -9.79
CA GLY A 306 9.88 -8.52 -11.16
C GLY A 306 8.55 -9.25 -11.36
N VAL A 307 7.84 -9.58 -10.27
CA VAL A 307 6.53 -10.25 -10.36
C VAL A 307 5.51 -9.26 -10.95
N PRO A 308 4.77 -9.62 -12.01
CA PRO A 308 3.87 -8.69 -12.69
C PRO A 308 2.75 -8.13 -11.80
N ALA A 309 2.36 -6.88 -12.03
CA ALA A 309 1.17 -6.30 -11.41
C ALA A 309 -0.08 -6.57 -12.28
N ALA A 310 -1.00 -7.41 -11.81
CA ALA A 310 -2.28 -7.61 -12.49
C ALA A 310 -3.11 -6.32 -12.53
N GLY A 311 -2.94 -5.45 -11.53
CA GLY A 311 -3.56 -4.13 -11.55
C GLY A 311 -3.51 -3.34 -10.26
N ASN A 312 -4.19 -2.21 -10.25
CA ASN A 312 -4.32 -1.32 -9.11
C ASN A 312 -5.63 -1.59 -8.32
N PHE A 313 -5.99 -0.66 -7.42
CA PHE A 313 -7.14 -0.80 -6.51
C PHE A 313 -8.47 -1.14 -7.19
N LEU A 314 -8.82 -0.55 -8.33
CA LEU A 314 -10.11 -0.84 -8.98
C LEU A 314 -10.08 -2.05 -9.91
N GLN A 315 -8.93 -2.72 -10.03
CA GLN A 315 -8.80 -3.95 -10.81
C GLN A 315 -8.95 -5.22 -9.95
N GLN A 316 -9.08 -5.10 -8.62
CA GLN A 316 -9.22 -6.27 -7.73
C GLN A 316 -10.44 -7.14 -8.06
N GLU A 317 -11.60 -6.54 -8.32
CA GLU A 317 -12.79 -7.28 -8.76
C GLU A 317 -12.68 -7.75 -10.22
N LEU A 318 -12.01 -6.96 -11.06
CA LEU A 318 -11.86 -7.23 -12.49
C LEU A 318 -10.92 -8.41 -12.76
N ALA A 319 -9.91 -8.61 -11.91
CA ALA A 319 -9.04 -9.78 -11.98
C ALA A 319 -9.82 -11.09 -11.75
N ILE A 320 -10.74 -11.11 -10.78
CA ILE A 320 -11.59 -12.29 -10.53
C ILE A 320 -12.57 -12.51 -11.69
N LEU A 321 -13.12 -11.42 -12.27
CA LEU A 321 -14.05 -11.50 -13.41
C LEU A 321 -13.46 -12.21 -14.64
N THR A 322 -12.12 -12.22 -14.80
CA THR A 322 -11.46 -13.03 -15.84
C THR A 322 -11.81 -14.52 -15.75
N GLY A 323 -12.22 -15.00 -14.57
CA GLY A 323 -12.45 -16.40 -14.27
C GLY A 323 -11.17 -17.24 -14.18
N ALA A 324 -9.98 -16.62 -14.29
CA ALA A 324 -8.70 -17.32 -14.35
C ALA A 324 -7.96 -17.41 -13.01
N VAL A 325 -8.42 -16.70 -11.97
CA VAL A 325 -7.75 -16.62 -10.66
C VAL A 325 -8.16 -17.77 -9.76
N GLU A 326 -7.23 -18.64 -9.37
CA GLU A 326 -7.53 -19.74 -8.42
C GLU A 326 -7.63 -19.25 -6.98
N ALA A 327 -6.74 -18.33 -6.60
CA ALA A 327 -6.72 -17.75 -5.28
C ALA A 327 -6.33 -16.27 -5.34
N MET A 328 -7.08 -15.46 -4.61
CA MET A 328 -6.68 -14.11 -4.24
C MET A 328 -6.32 -14.12 -2.76
N VAL A 329 -5.02 -13.97 -2.49
CA VAL A 329 -4.44 -14.00 -1.15
C VAL A 329 -4.35 -12.56 -0.65
N VAL A 330 -5.01 -12.28 0.47
CA VAL A 330 -5.18 -10.92 0.98
C VAL A 330 -4.67 -10.78 2.41
N ASP A 331 -3.94 -9.70 2.68
CA ASP A 331 -3.46 -9.34 4.02
C ASP A 331 -4.31 -8.23 4.66
N VAL A 332 -3.88 -6.97 4.59
CA VAL A 332 -4.46 -5.78 5.20
C VAL A 332 -4.67 -4.67 4.17
N GLN A 333 -5.63 -3.78 4.48
CA GLN A 333 -5.86 -2.49 3.83
C GLN A 333 -6.25 -2.54 2.32
N CYS A 334 -7.16 -1.66 1.91
CA CYS A 334 -7.63 -1.53 0.51
C CYS A 334 -8.23 -2.81 -0.14
N ILE A 335 -8.55 -3.83 0.67
CA ILE A 335 -9.21 -5.05 0.24
C ILE A 335 -10.72 -4.86 0.34
N MET A 336 -11.43 -4.89 -0.79
CA MET A 336 -12.88 -4.74 -0.79
C MET A 336 -13.55 -6.01 -0.27
N GLN A 337 -14.43 -5.86 0.72
CA GLN A 337 -15.25 -6.98 1.19
C GLN A 337 -16.11 -7.60 0.06
N ALA A 338 -16.43 -6.83 -0.98
CA ALA A 338 -17.17 -7.28 -2.16
C ALA A 338 -16.49 -8.43 -2.93
N LEU A 339 -15.17 -8.61 -2.76
CA LEU A 339 -14.41 -9.69 -3.39
C LEU A 339 -15.00 -11.08 -3.09
N VAL A 340 -15.46 -11.32 -1.85
CA VAL A 340 -16.05 -12.62 -1.47
C VAL A 340 -17.35 -12.89 -2.23
N GLY A 341 -18.23 -11.87 -2.30
CA GLY A 341 -19.51 -12.01 -3.00
C GLY A 341 -19.32 -12.18 -4.52
N LEU A 342 -18.34 -11.49 -5.09
CA LEU A 342 -18.02 -11.61 -6.51
C LEU A 342 -17.39 -12.99 -6.82
N ALA A 343 -16.43 -13.44 -6.01
CA ALA A 343 -15.75 -14.73 -6.17
C ALA A 343 -16.70 -15.93 -6.15
N ALA A 344 -17.86 -15.84 -5.47
CA ALA A 344 -18.88 -16.88 -5.45
C ALA A 344 -19.49 -17.20 -6.83
N ASN A 345 -19.30 -16.33 -7.84
CA ASN A 345 -19.70 -16.58 -9.24
C ASN A 345 -18.67 -17.39 -10.03
N PHE A 346 -17.49 -17.65 -9.43
CA PHE A 346 -16.36 -18.35 -10.04
C PHE A 346 -15.83 -19.40 -9.05
N HIS A 347 -14.69 -20.02 -9.37
CA HIS A 347 -14.02 -20.95 -8.45
C HIS A 347 -13.08 -20.27 -7.47
N THR A 348 -12.75 -18.99 -7.70
CA THR A 348 -11.71 -18.25 -6.96
C THR A 348 -11.87 -18.35 -5.45
N LYS A 349 -10.81 -18.75 -4.75
CA LYS A 349 -10.73 -18.69 -3.29
C LYS A 349 -10.23 -17.32 -2.84
N ILE A 350 -10.97 -16.67 -1.96
CA ILE A 350 -10.45 -15.53 -1.20
C ILE A 350 -9.81 -16.07 0.07
N ILE A 351 -8.51 -15.81 0.26
CA ILE A 351 -7.72 -16.30 1.39
C ILE A 351 -7.21 -15.11 2.18
N THR A 352 -7.79 -14.88 3.36
CA THR A 352 -7.31 -13.87 4.31
C THR A 352 -6.19 -14.44 5.17
N THR A 353 -5.17 -13.63 5.45
CA THR A 353 -3.98 -14.12 6.16
C THR A 353 -3.60 -13.31 7.39
N SER A 354 -3.90 -12.01 7.43
CA SER A 354 -3.59 -11.21 8.63
C SER A 354 -4.57 -11.52 9.77
N PRO A 355 -4.11 -11.67 11.04
CA PRO A 355 -5.01 -11.74 12.19
C PRO A 355 -5.87 -10.47 12.34
N LYS A 356 -5.42 -9.35 11.74
CA LYS A 356 -6.09 -8.04 11.77
C LYS A 356 -7.31 -7.97 10.85
N VAL A 357 -7.40 -8.85 9.84
CA VAL A 357 -8.39 -8.75 8.77
C VAL A 357 -9.02 -10.12 8.48
N LYS A 358 -10.32 -10.23 8.75
CA LYS A 358 -11.15 -11.36 8.35
C LYS A 358 -12.29 -10.87 7.46
N LEU A 359 -12.54 -11.61 6.39
CA LEU A 359 -13.68 -11.38 5.50
C LEU A 359 -14.68 -12.52 5.68
N LYS A 360 -15.92 -12.18 6.02
CA LYS A 360 -16.98 -13.18 6.16
C LYS A 360 -17.14 -13.95 4.84
N GLY A 361 -16.99 -15.28 4.89
CA GLY A 361 -17.09 -16.17 3.74
C GLY A 361 -15.76 -16.46 3.02
N ALA A 362 -14.67 -15.78 3.38
CA ALA A 362 -13.33 -16.13 2.91
C ALA A 362 -12.75 -17.31 3.71
N THR A 363 -11.80 -18.02 3.12
CA THR A 363 -10.91 -18.92 3.85
C THR A 363 -9.93 -18.08 4.66
N HIS A 364 -9.62 -18.51 5.88
CA HIS A 364 -8.63 -17.86 6.72
C HIS A 364 -7.47 -18.82 6.98
N ILE A 365 -6.28 -18.44 6.53
CA ILE A 365 -5.02 -19.14 6.80
C ILE A 365 -4.13 -18.09 7.43
N GLU A 366 -4.18 -18.00 8.76
CA GLU A 366 -3.46 -16.97 9.51
C GLU A 366 -1.96 -17.06 9.26
N PHE A 367 -1.32 -15.91 9.07
CA PHE A 367 0.11 -15.79 8.84
C PHE A 367 0.86 -15.59 10.15
N GLU A 368 1.90 -16.39 10.35
CA GLU A 368 2.81 -16.33 11.49
C GLU A 368 4.25 -16.37 10.96
N GLU A 369 5.09 -15.42 11.38
CA GLU A 369 6.47 -15.29 10.90
C GLU A 369 7.31 -16.55 11.17
N GLU A 370 7.05 -17.23 12.28
CA GLU A 370 7.74 -18.47 12.68
C GLU A 370 7.49 -19.64 11.71
N HIS A 371 6.40 -19.58 10.92
CA HIS A 371 5.96 -20.64 10.00
C HIS A 371 5.71 -20.12 8.58
N ALA A 372 6.34 -19.00 8.23
CA ALA A 372 5.98 -18.21 7.06
C ALA A 372 6.11 -18.98 5.73
N LEU A 373 7.19 -19.73 5.53
CA LEU A 373 7.40 -20.53 4.33
C LEU A 373 6.41 -21.71 4.28
N THR A 374 6.18 -22.36 5.42
CA THR A 374 5.20 -23.44 5.55
C THR A 374 3.79 -22.95 5.18
N ILE A 375 3.37 -21.80 5.70
CA ILE A 375 2.08 -21.18 5.42
C ILE A 375 1.97 -20.79 3.94
N ALA A 376 3.03 -20.18 3.37
CA ALA A 376 3.07 -19.84 1.94
C ALA A 376 2.86 -21.08 1.04
N LYS A 377 3.52 -22.20 1.36
CA LYS A 377 3.30 -23.48 0.66
C LYS A 377 1.87 -23.99 0.80
N ASN A 378 1.27 -23.88 1.98
CA ASN A 378 -0.11 -24.31 2.20
C ASN A 378 -1.11 -23.48 1.39
N ILE A 379 -0.90 -22.16 1.31
CA ILE A 379 -1.69 -21.26 0.48
C ILE A 379 -1.57 -21.63 -1.00
N LEU A 380 -0.35 -21.86 -1.50
CA LEU A 380 -0.11 -22.27 -2.88
C LEU A 380 -0.75 -23.62 -3.20
N LYS A 381 -0.62 -24.62 -2.32
CA LYS A 381 -1.30 -25.92 -2.47
C LYS A 381 -2.82 -25.76 -2.53
N ALA A 382 -3.40 -24.92 -1.65
CA ALA A 382 -4.84 -24.65 -1.67
C ALA A 382 -5.33 -24.00 -2.96
N ALA A 383 -4.49 -23.19 -3.62
CA ALA A 383 -4.76 -22.62 -4.94
C ALA A 383 -4.60 -23.67 -6.06
N ILE A 384 -3.53 -24.47 -6.02
CA ILE A 384 -3.27 -25.56 -6.97
C ILE A 384 -4.42 -26.59 -6.95
N ASP A 385 -4.86 -26.99 -5.76
CA ASP A 385 -6.01 -27.90 -5.58
C ASP A 385 -7.31 -27.35 -6.16
N ASN A 386 -7.41 -26.03 -6.26
CA ASN A 386 -8.59 -25.35 -6.79
C ASN A 386 -8.58 -25.25 -8.31
N TYR A 387 -7.44 -25.46 -8.97
CA TYR A 387 -7.27 -25.34 -10.42
C TYR A 387 -8.25 -26.23 -11.20
N LYS A 388 -8.52 -27.44 -10.72
CA LYS A 388 -9.49 -28.38 -11.31
C LYS A 388 -10.93 -27.85 -11.36
N ASN A 389 -11.26 -26.85 -10.54
CA ASN A 389 -12.58 -26.24 -10.48
C ASN A 389 -12.71 -25.04 -11.44
N ARG A 390 -11.63 -24.65 -12.14
CA ARG A 390 -11.62 -23.52 -13.07
C ARG A 390 -12.68 -23.71 -14.16
N GLY A 391 -13.52 -22.70 -14.29
CA GLY A 391 -14.55 -22.64 -15.32
C GLY A 391 -14.12 -21.89 -16.58
N LYS A 392 -15.07 -21.23 -17.23
CA LYS A 392 -14.83 -20.43 -18.43
C LYS A 392 -14.00 -19.18 -18.09
N ILE A 393 -12.84 -19.06 -18.75
CA ILE A 393 -11.97 -17.89 -18.64
C ILE A 393 -12.19 -16.87 -19.77
N GLU A 394 -11.81 -15.63 -19.53
CA GLU A 394 -11.63 -14.57 -20.52
C GLU A 394 -10.63 -13.56 -19.96
N ILE A 395 -9.38 -13.71 -20.37
CA ILE A 395 -8.28 -12.85 -19.96
C ILE A 395 -8.11 -11.78 -21.05
N PRO A 396 -8.18 -10.47 -20.73
CA PRO A 396 -7.83 -9.42 -21.68
C PRO A 396 -6.38 -9.59 -22.14
N ASP A 397 -6.12 -9.64 -23.45
CA ASP A 397 -4.74 -9.61 -23.97
C ASP A 397 -4.22 -8.17 -24.03
N VAL A 398 -4.14 -7.56 -22.85
CA VAL A 398 -3.66 -6.19 -22.65
C VAL A 398 -2.68 -6.23 -21.49
N ARG A 399 -1.42 -5.94 -21.77
CA ARG A 399 -0.32 -5.82 -20.81
C ARG A 399 0.76 -4.91 -21.39
N GLU A 400 1.47 -4.22 -20.51
CA GLU A 400 2.58 -3.34 -20.88
C GLU A 400 3.85 -3.73 -20.12
N ASP A 401 4.99 -3.56 -20.76
CA ASP A 401 6.31 -3.71 -20.12
C ASP A 401 6.68 -2.43 -19.38
N LEU A 402 7.30 -2.58 -18.21
CA LEU A 402 7.79 -1.44 -17.43
C LEU A 402 9.14 -1.75 -16.75
N ILE A 403 9.77 -0.69 -16.24
CA ILE A 403 10.97 -0.78 -15.40
C ILE A 403 10.62 -0.15 -14.04
N PRO A 404 10.38 -0.95 -12.98
CA PRO A 404 10.20 -0.47 -11.62
C PRO A 404 11.56 -0.43 -10.89
N GLY A 405 11.57 -0.25 -9.57
CA GLY A 405 12.77 -0.48 -8.75
C GLY A 405 13.74 0.70 -8.65
N PHE A 406 13.26 1.93 -8.87
CA PHE A 406 14.05 3.14 -8.68
C PHE A 406 14.13 3.56 -7.21
N SER A 407 14.88 2.81 -6.40
CA SER A 407 15.17 3.17 -5.00
C SER A 407 16.01 4.45 -4.90
N HIS A 408 16.01 5.08 -3.72
CA HIS A 408 16.86 6.25 -3.45
C HIS A 408 18.35 5.92 -3.70
N GLU A 409 18.77 4.73 -3.25
CA GLU A 409 20.10 4.18 -3.40
C GLU A 409 20.46 4.00 -4.88
N TYR A 410 19.56 3.40 -5.65
CA TYR A 410 19.81 3.21 -7.08
C TYR A 410 19.87 4.53 -7.82
N ILE A 411 18.97 5.48 -7.54
CA ILE A 411 19.01 6.80 -8.19
C ILE A 411 20.32 7.52 -7.86
N ASN A 412 20.77 7.45 -6.59
CA ASN A 412 22.03 8.04 -6.17
C ASN A 412 23.24 7.41 -6.89
N TYR A 413 23.23 6.08 -7.05
CA TYR A 413 24.22 5.34 -7.82
C TYR A 413 24.17 5.70 -9.32
N MET A 414 23.00 5.71 -9.95
CA MET A 414 22.81 6.01 -11.37
C MET A 414 23.35 7.40 -11.73
N LEU A 415 23.24 8.37 -10.83
CA LEU A 415 23.68 9.74 -11.07
C LEU A 415 25.20 9.94 -10.93
N GLY A 416 25.95 9.05 -10.27
CA GLY A 416 27.36 9.29 -9.98
C GLY A 416 28.29 8.08 -9.91
N GLY A 417 27.77 6.88 -10.14
CA GLY A 417 28.46 5.61 -9.89
C GLY A 417 28.87 5.45 -8.43
N SER A 418 29.62 4.40 -8.12
CA SER A 418 30.01 4.07 -6.73
C SER A 418 30.92 5.11 -6.06
N TYR A 419 31.66 5.91 -6.84
CA TYR A 419 32.66 6.85 -6.31
C TYR A 419 32.17 8.30 -6.20
N ARG A 420 31.11 8.68 -6.93
CA ARG A 420 30.59 10.05 -6.95
C ARG A 420 29.06 10.09 -6.78
N ALA A 421 28.48 9.03 -6.22
CA ALA A 421 27.04 8.92 -5.94
C ALA A 421 26.54 10.17 -5.22
N SER A 422 25.71 10.96 -5.91
CA SER A 422 25.08 12.15 -5.35
C SER A 422 23.88 12.56 -6.19
N PHE A 423 22.95 13.30 -5.58
CA PHE A 423 21.88 13.98 -6.31
C PHE A 423 22.35 15.27 -7.00
N ARG A 424 23.66 15.57 -7.02
CA ARG A 424 24.18 16.80 -7.62
C ARG A 424 23.82 16.92 -9.10
N PRO A 425 23.92 15.87 -9.94
CA PRO A 425 23.53 15.98 -11.35
C PRO A 425 22.04 16.28 -11.56
N LEU A 426 21.16 15.73 -10.71
CA LEU A 426 19.74 16.09 -10.72
C LEU A 426 19.55 17.55 -10.33
N ASN A 427 20.21 18.00 -9.26
CA ASN A 427 20.13 19.40 -8.83
C ASN A 427 20.67 20.36 -9.90
N ASP A 428 21.75 20.02 -10.60
CA ASP A 428 22.30 20.82 -11.69
C ASP A 428 21.35 20.87 -12.90
N ALA A 429 20.69 19.75 -13.23
CA ALA A 429 19.65 19.73 -14.24
C ALA A 429 18.46 20.63 -13.86
N ILE A 430 18.11 20.71 -12.58
CA ILE A 430 17.07 21.62 -12.09
C ILE A 430 17.51 23.08 -12.14
N MET A 431 18.70 23.38 -11.61
CA MET A 431 19.25 24.74 -11.57
C MET A 431 19.47 25.32 -12.97
N SER A 432 19.81 24.49 -13.94
CA SER A 432 19.97 24.90 -15.35
C SER A 432 18.65 24.99 -16.13
N GLY A 433 17.52 24.58 -15.53
CA GLY A 433 16.21 24.58 -16.16
C GLY A 433 15.97 23.44 -17.15
N ARG A 434 16.88 22.46 -17.25
CA ARG A 434 16.68 21.24 -18.07
C ARG A 434 15.58 20.36 -17.50
N ILE A 435 15.51 20.25 -16.18
CA ILE A 435 14.38 19.66 -15.46
C ILE A 435 13.73 20.80 -14.69
N ARG A 436 12.44 21.00 -14.86
CA ARG A 436 11.75 22.17 -14.30
C ARG A 436 11.46 22.02 -12.80
N GLY A 437 11.43 20.78 -12.34
CA GLY A 437 11.26 20.39 -10.94
C GLY A 437 10.97 18.89 -10.82
N VAL A 438 10.67 18.45 -9.61
CA VAL A 438 10.24 17.08 -9.32
C VAL A 438 8.84 17.10 -8.73
N ALA A 439 7.96 16.22 -9.20
CA ALA A 439 6.63 16.02 -8.65
C ALA A 439 6.42 14.55 -8.27
N ALA A 440 5.69 14.32 -7.17
CA ALA A 440 5.27 12.98 -6.79
C ALA A 440 3.79 12.79 -7.13
N ILE A 441 3.46 11.73 -7.88
CA ILE A 441 2.07 11.29 -8.11
C ILE A 441 1.85 10.04 -7.26
N VAL A 442 0.92 10.13 -6.32
CA VAL A 442 0.69 9.10 -5.30
C VAL A 442 -0.80 8.82 -5.16
N GLY A 443 -1.12 7.78 -4.40
CA GLY A 443 -2.49 7.50 -3.98
C GLY A 443 -3.27 6.61 -4.95
N CYS A 444 -4.59 6.68 -4.81
CA CYS A 444 -5.49 5.60 -5.19
C CYS A 444 -6.41 5.95 -6.37
N ASN A 445 -7.31 5.04 -6.70
CA ASN A 445 -8.40 5.26 -7.63
C ASN A 445 -9.73 5.45 -6.90
N ASN A 446 -10.70 6.10 -7.55
CA ASN A 446 -12.05 6.30 -7.03
C ASN A 446 -13.07 5.93 -8.13
N PRO A 447 -14.01 5.00 -7.89
CA PRO A 447 -14.93 4.50 -8.92
C PRO A 447 -15.95 5.55 -9.40
N ARG A 448 -16.06 6.70 -8.70
CA ARG A 448 -16.88 7.85 -9.10
C ARG A 448 -16.24 8.69 -10.20
N GLY A 449 -14.93 8.60 -10.37
CA GLY A 449 -14.22 9.19 -11.51
C GLY A 449 -14.01 8.16 -12.61
N GLN A 450 -13.43 8.61 -13.72
CA GLN A 450 -12.91 7.73 -14.75
C GLN A 450 -11.59 7.12 -14.24
N HIS A 451 -11.56 5.79 -14.08
CA HIS A 451 -10.41 5.05 -13.58
C HIS A 451 -9.15 5.35 -14.41
N ASP A 452 -8.04 5.57 -13.70
CA ASP A 452 -6.68 5.97 -14.16
C ASP A 452 -6.54 7.30 -14.91
N TYR A 453 -7.64 7.98 -15.24
CA TYR A 453 -7.59 9.21 -16.03
C TYR A 453 -6.75 10.30 -15.36
N LEU A 454 -7.04 10.64 -14.10
CA LEU A 454 -6.36 11.76 -13.44
C LEU A 454 -4.87 11.49 -13.21
N HIS A 455 -4.50 10.27 -12.80
CA HIS A 455 -3.09 9.88 -12.64
C HIS A 455 -2.32 10.08 -13.95
N THR A 456 -2.84 9.50 -15.02
CA THR A 456 -2.12 9.47 -16.30
C THR A 456 -2.19 10.81 -17.04
N HIS A 457 -3.28 11.57 -16.87
CA HIS A 457 -3.40 12.92 -17.40
C HIS A 457 -2.40 13.87 -16.72
N VAL A 458 -2.36 13.88 -15.39
CA VAL A 458 -1.42 14.73 -14.64
C VAL A 458 0.03 14.35 -14.97
N ALA A 459 0.34 13.05 -15.05
CA ALA A 459 1.65 12.58 -15.44
C ALA A 459 2.07 13.12 -16.82
N ARG A 460 1.21 12.94 -17.84
CA ARG A 460 1.47 13.44 -19.20
C ARG A 460 1.63 14.96 -19.26
N GLU A 461 0.81 15.72 -18.53
CA GLU A 461 0.89 17.19 -18.53
C GLU A 461 2.13 17.74 -17.81
N LEU A 462 2.61 17.04 -16.77
CA LEU A 462 3.85 17.38 -16.08
C LEU A 462 5.09 16.98 -16.89
N LEU A 463 5.09 15.82 -17.54
CA LEU A 463 6.19 15.39 -18.41
C LEU A 463 6.36 16.31 -19.63
N LYS A 464 5.26 16.73 -20.28
CA LYS A 464 5.29 17.79 -21.33
C LYS A 464 5.89 19.10 -20.82
N LYS A 465 5.89 19.27 -19.50
CA LYS A 465 6.47 20.40 -18.80
C LYS A 465 7.83 20.05 -18.18
N ASP A 466 8.61 19.12 -18.73
CA ASP A 466 9.97 18.80 -18.26
C ASP A 466 10.06 18.60 -16.73
N VAL A 467 8.97 18.18 -16.09
CA VAL A 467 8.93 17.86 -14.68
C VAL A 467 9.27 16.39 -14.55
N LEU A 468 10.29 16.08 -13.75
CA LEU A 468 10.59 14.70 -13.40
C LEU A 468 9.50 14.19 -12.45
N ILE A 469 8.94 13.02 -12.75
CA ILE A 469 7.88 12.43 -11.95
C ILE A 469 8.43 11.22 -11.19
N VAL A 470 8.08 11.14 -9.91
CA VAL A 470 8.22 9.93 -9.12
C VAL A 470 6.82 9.43 -8.76
N GLU A 471 6.54 8.16 -8.99
CA GLU A 471 5.21 7.60 -8.75
C GLU A 471 5.26 6.46 -7.74
N THR A 472 4.22 6.36 -6.92
CA THR A 472 4.06 5.24 -5.97
C THR A 472 2.60 4.77 -5.93
N GLY A 473 2.39 3.60 -5.31
CA GLY A 473 1.05 3.07 -5.04
C GLY A 473 0.27 2.71 -6.31
N CYS A 474 -1.04 2.97 -6.30
CA CYS A 474 -1.91 2.68 -7.44
C CYS A 474 -1.70 3.66 -8.61
N GLY A 475 -1.21 4.86 -8.34
CA GLY A 475 -0.80 5.83 -9.38
C GLY A 475 0.31 5.27 -10.26
N ALA A 476 1.36 4.71 -9.66
CA ALA A 476 2.45 4.07 -10.40
C ALA A 476 1.97 2.94 -11.32
N ILE A 477 1.04 2.10 -10.84
CA ILE A 477 0.45 1.03 -11.67
C ILE A 477 -0.44 1.62 -12.77
N ALA A 478 -1.09 2.76 -12.55
CA ALA A 478 -1.85 3.45 -13.60
C ALA A 478 -0.94 3.92 -14.75
N ALA A 479 0.21 4.51 -14.43
CA ALA A 479 1.21 4.91 -15.42
C ALA A 479 1.89 3.71 -16.10
N ALA A 480 2.13 2.63 -15.35
CA ALA A 480 2.75 1.41 -15.86
C ALA A 480 1.95 0.67 -16.94
N LYS A 481 0.67 1.01 -17.12
CA LYS A 481 -0.23 0.42 -18.13
C LYS A 481 -0.41 1.31 -19.37
N GLN A 482 0.48 2.29 -19.59
CA GLN A 482 0.42 3.24 -20.70
C GLN A 482 1.72 3.36 -21.48
#